data_AF-A0A8S9Z627-F1
#
_entry.id   AF-A0A8S9Z627-F1
#
_cell.length_a   1.000
_cell.length_b   1.000
_cell.length_c   1.000
_cell.angle_alpha   90.00
_cell.angle_beta   90.00
_cell.angle_gamma   90.00
#
_symmetry.space_group_name_H-M   'P 1'
#
loop_
_entity.id
_entity.type
_entity.pdbx_description
1 polymer ?
#
loop_
_entity_poly.entity_id
_entity_poly.type
_entity_poly.pdbx_seq_one_letter_code
_entity_poly.pdbx_strand_id
1 'polypeptide(L)'
;TQLKTKIEQLETDIRNLEEQLHHIGSTAVNDSTVNLLTLASLQLVHSFNLDTELSAYCLQLESPVSIDHVLVQCDCPIDLLDQDDGTAIRSDTQLDPEDRNAVLTTFRCQANTTHLTLYMRTVEGRFGVLRVYVAPRSDGPIACKQLEFPIRPLSIHRRTHTFPQDSERPLNRLTLSGRFSLAEMHQWVQFCLPETPDKPPIETKETTGVKGAVESGDEEHVRLIYESTFIGSKLECCYKKQQATFRSDNISTIAIVKDVLTKEATRRKIILSLDIDIHPDSVEYMLRAIHPKLESLIILARKVGLIAPLQELVSSQSYKFSSSGTKMERNTTRCDNPLPGSLPADYAAIWREASSLRALYKQHPCTLERLYGCIIDLYIDKYRFQGIDVKARVPGLLKLLNHYDFDHMLQYFNEH
;
A
#
# COMPACT_ATOMS: atom_id res chain seq x y z
N THR A 1 5.68 -37.36 -35.10
CA THR A 1 4.78 -38.53 -34.94
C THR A 1 4.36 -38.74 -33.50
N GLN A 2 5.27 -38.82 -32.53
CA GLN A 2 4.91 -38.97 -31.09
C GLN A 2 4.01 -37.85 -30.51
N LEU A 3 4.16 -36.60 -30.97
CA LEU A 3 3.30 -35.50 -30.53
C LEU A 3 1.86 -35.66 -31.02
N LYS A 4 1.68 -36.11 -32.28
CA LYS A 4 0.37 -36.32 -32.88
C LYS A 4 -0.38 -37.46 -32.19
N THR A 5 0.31 -38.56 -31.90
CA THR A 5 -0.28 -39.68 -31.15
C THR A 5 -0.66 -39.29 -29.71
N LYS A 6 0.11 -38.40 -29.06
CA LYS A 6 -0.27 -37.86 -27.74
C LYS A 6 -1.50 -36.96 -27.80
N ILE A 7 -1.61 -36.13 -28.84
CA ILE A 7 -2.79 -35.27 -29.06
C ILE A 7 -4.02 -36.14 -29.28
N GLU A 8 -3.94 -37.14 -30.15
CA GLU A 8 -5.05 -38.06 -30.44
C GLU A 8 -5.49 -38.84 -29.18
N GLN A 9 -4.54 -39.28 -28.34
CA GLN A 9 -4.84 -39.92 -27.05
C GLN A 9 -5.55 -38.96 -26.08
N LEU A 10 -5.06 -37.73 -25.95
CA LEU A 10 -5.69 -36.73 -25.10
C LEU A 10 -7.10 -36.37 -25.59
N GLU A 11 -7.32 -36.28 -26.90
CA GLU A 11 -8.65 -36.03 -27.48
C GLU A 11 -9.63 -37.17 -27.22
N THR A 12 -9.16 -38.43 -27.23
CA THR A 12 -10.01 -39.57 -26.84
C THR A 12 -10.32 -39.56 -25.34
N ASP A 13 -9.35 -39.23 -24.50
CA ASP A 13 -9.53 -39.19 -23.05
C ASP A 13 -10.48 -38.05 -22.64
N ILE A 14 -10.34 -36.86 -23.24
CA ILE A 14 -11.23 -35.72 -23.03
C ILE A 14 -12.67 -36.09 -23.38
N ARG A 15 -12.92 -36.69 -24.56
CA ARG A 15 -14.28 -37.10 -24.96
C ARG A 15 -14.89 -38.10 -23.99
N ASN A 16 -14.13 -39.11 -23.57
CA ASN A 16 -14.62 -40.11 -22.62
C ASN A 16 -14.97 -39.47 -21.26
N LEU A 17 -14.12 -38.56 -20.77
CA LEU A 17 -14.39 -37.82 -19.53
C LEU A 17 -15.60 -36.88 -19.64
N GLU A 18 -15.78 -36.21 -20.77
CA GLU A 18 -16.95 -35.36 -21.05
C GLU A 18 -18.25 -36.17 -21.08
N GLU A 19 -18.24 -37.35 -21.72
CA GLU A 19 -19.39 -38.26 -21.73
C GLU A 19 -19.74 -38.76 -20.33
N GLN A 20 -18.72 -39.10 -19.52
CA GLN A 20 -18.91 -39.49 -18.12
C GLN A 20 -19.48 -38.35 -17.27
N LEU A 21 -18.96 -37.12 -17.43
CA LEU A 21 -19.48 -35.94 -16.73
C LEU A 21 -20.93 -35.63 -17.12
N HIS A 22 -21.27 -35.73 -18.40
CA HIS A 22 -22.64 -35.53 -18.86
C HIS A 22 -23.60 -36.59 -18.29
N HIS A 23 -23.17 -37.85 -18.23
CA HIS A 23 -23.95 -38.92 -17.63
C HIS A 23 -24.19 -38.68 -16.12
N ILE A 24 -23.14 -38.33 -15.37
CA ILE A 24 -23.21 -38.02 -13.93
C ILE A 24 -24.06 -36.76 -13.67
N GLY A 25 -23.94 -35.73 -14.51
CA GLY A 25 -24.76 -34.52 -14.40
C GLY A 25 -26.25 -34.81 -14.59
N SER A 26 -26.60 -35.63 -15.58
CA SER A 26 -28.00 -35.99 -15.87
C SER A 26 -28.64 -36.87 -14.79
N THR A 27 -27.88 -37.74 -14.13
CA THR A 27 -28.37 -38.57 -13.02
C THR A 27 -28.55 -37.77 -11.74
N ALA A 28 -27.67 -36.81 -11.45
CA ALA A 28 -27.78 -35.92 -10.28
C ALA A 28 -29.01 -34.98 -10.31
N VAL A 29 -29.49 -34.60 -11.50
CA VAL A 29 -30.68 -33.73 -11.66
C VAL A 29 -32.00 -34.50 -11.52
N ASN A 30 -32.01 -35.81 -11.84
CA ASN A 30 -33.23 -36.62 -11.86
C ASN A 30 -33.61 -37.22 -10.49
N ASP A 31 -32.68 -37.28 -9.53
CA ASP A 31 -32.90 -37.96 -8.25
C ASP A 31 -33.39 -36.98 -7.17
N SER A 32 -34.69 -36.67 -7.23
CA SER A 32 -35.39 -35.68 -6.39
C SER A 32 -35.54 -36.00 -4.89
N THR A 33 -34.78 -36.95 -4.33
CA THR A 33 -35.09 -37.52 -3.00
C THR A 33 -34.02 -37.42 -1.89
N VAL A 34 -32.83 -36.82 -2.09
CA VAL A 34 -31.95 -36.45 -0.95
C VAL A 34 -31.27 -35.09 -1.18
N ASN A 35 -31.71 -34.11 -0.39
CA ASN A 35 -31.41 -32.67 -0.49
C ASN A 35 -30.06 -32.26 0.15
N LEU A 36 -28.92 -32.64 -0.42
CA LEU A 36 -27.62 -32.09 0.00
C LEU A 36 -26.70 -31.82 -1.20
N LEU A 37 -26.47 -30.54 -1.51
CA LEU A 37 -25.47 -30.12 -2.48
C LEU A 37 -24.07 -30.29 -1.87
N THR A 38 -23.29 -31.21 -2.43
CA THR A 38 -21.89 -31.40 -2.02
C THR A 38 -21.02 -30.51 -2.91
N LEU A 39 -20.47 -29.44 -2.33
CA LEU A 39 -19.60 -28.51 -3.03
C LEU A 39 -18.15 -29.01 -3.02
N ALA A 40 -17.47 -28.92 -4.16
CA ALA A 40 -16.04 -29.19 -4.23
C ALA A 40 -15.28 -28.10 -3.46
N SER A 41 -14.48 -28.51 -2.48
CA SER A 41 -13.65 -27.57 -1.71
C SER A 41 -12.47 -27.09 -2.54
N LEU A 42 -12.38 -25.78 -2.79
CA LEU A 42 -11.24 -25.18 -3.46
C LEU A 42 -10.03 -25.12 -2.50
N GLN A 43 -9.01 -25.91 -2.79
CA GLN A 43 -7.70 -25.76 -2.15
C GLN A 43 -7.01 -24.54 -2.75
N LEU A 44 -6.85 -23.50 -1.94
CA LEU A 44 -6.29 -22.22 -2.36
C LEU A 44 -5.16 -21.88 -1.40
N VAL A 45 -3.96 -21.70 -1.94
CA VAL A 45 -2.79 -21.18 -1.22
C VAL A 45 -2.77 -19.67 -1.43
N HIS A 46 -2.49 -18.93 -0.37
CA HIS A 46 -2.42 -17.47 -0.46
C HIS A 46 -1.30 -16.93 0.42
N SER A 47 -0.72 -15.82 0.00
CA SER A 47 0.22 -15.02 0.79
C SER A 47 -0.26 -13.56 0.80
N PHE A 48 -0.20 -12.90 1.95
CA PHE A 48 -0.59 -11.50 2.08
C PHE A 48 0.49 -10.75 2.87
N ASN A 49 1.38 -10.09 2.15
CA ASN A 49 2.61 -9.51 2.72
C ASN A 49 2.73 -8.03 2.34
N LEU A 50 3.33 -7.24 3.23
CA LEU A 50 3.69 -5.85 2.94
C LEU A 50 5.00 -5.82 2.15
N ASP A 51 4.94 -5.33 0.91
CA ASP A 51 6.12 -5.06 0.09
C ASP A 51 6.77 -3.75 0.57
N THR A 52 8.01 -3.84 1.02
CA THR A 52 8.77 -2.70 1.54
C THR A 52 9.21 -1.72 0.46
N GLU A 53 9.43 -2.18 -0.77
CA GLU A 53 9.91 -1.33 -1.85
C GLU A 53 8.78 -0.47 -2.41
N LEU A 54 7.61 -1.09 -2.62
CA LEU A 54 6.43 -0.40 -3.15
C LEU A 54 5.57 0.26 -2.06
N SER A 55 5.83 -0.03 -0.78
CA SER A 55 4.98 0.37 0.35
C SER A 55 3.50 0.04 0.11
N ALA A 56 3.26 -1.16 -0.40
CA ALA A 56 1.97 -1.69 -0.83
C ALA A 56 1.84 -3.14 -0.38
N TYR A 57 0.62 -3.60 -0.11
CA TYR A 57 0.38 -5.01 0.16
C TYR A 57 0.33 -5.81 -1.15
N CYS A 58 0.96 -6.97 -1.13
CA CYS A 58 0.95 -7.95 -2.19
C CYS A 58 0.14 -9.16 -1.72
N LEU A 59 -1.00 -9.40 -2.37
CA LEU A 59 -1.80 -10.60 -2.21
C LEU A 59 -1.49 -11.56 -3.37
N GLN A 60 -0.89 -12.70 -3.08
CA GLN A 60 -0.67 -13.76 -4.07
C GLN A 60 -1.68 -14.88 -3.83
N LEU A 61 -2.35 -15.30 -4.89
CA LEU A 61 -3.35 -16.36 -4.89
C LEU A 61 -2.87 -17.46 -5.83
N GLU A 62 -2.80 -18.69 -5.32
CA GLU A 62 -2.43 -19.85 -6.10
C GLU A 62 -3.48 -20.96 -5.94
N SER A 63 -4.04 -21.37 -7.07
CA SER A 63 -5.08 -22.38 -7.17
C SER A 63 -4.65 -23.51 -8.10
N PRO A 64 -4.89 -24.78 -7.76
CA PRO A 64 -4.61 -25.92 -8.63
C PRO A 64 -5.55 -25.95 -9.86
N VAL A 65 -6.71 -25.29 -9.77
CA VAL A 65 -7.67 -25.11 -10.86
C VAL A 65 -7.58 -23.66 -11.34
N SER A 66 -7.75 -23.42 -12.64
CA SER A 66 -7.78 -22.07 -13.18
C SER A 66 -8.85 -21.22 -12.51
N ILE A 67 -8.50 -20.00 -12.16
CA ILE A 67 -9.38 -19.00 -11.55
C ILE A 67 -10.21 -18.36 -12.67
N ASP A 68 -11.52 -18.23 -12.47
CA ASP A 68 -12.38 -17.49 -13.41
C ASP A 68 -12.46 -16.01 -13.03
N HIS A 69 -12.84 -15.74 -11.78
CA HIS A 69 -12.88 -14.38 -11.25
C HIS A 69 -12.54 -14.31 -9.76
N VAL A 70 -12.05 -13.15 -9.37
CA VAL A 70 -11.75 -12.78 -7.99
C VAL A 70 -12.47 -11.49 -7.66
N LEU A 71 -13.33 -11.50 -6.63
CA LEU A 71 -14.00 -10.31 -6.14
C LEU A 71 -13.28 -9.82 -4.88
N VAL A 72 -12.93 -8.54 -4.89
CA VAL A 72 -12.28 -7.83 -3.79
C VAL A 72 -13.29 -6.88 -3.19
N GLN A 73 -13.61 -7.08 -1.91
CA GLN A 73 -14.50 -6.24 -1.12
C GLN A 73 -13.71 -5.69 0.07
N CYS A 74 -13.83 -4.39 0.34
CA CYS A 74 -13.21 -3.79 1.52
C CYS A 74 -14.15 -2.75 2.14
N ASP A 75 -14.14 -2.67 3.47
CA ASP A 75 -14.85 -1.67 4.28
C ASP A 75 -14.02 -0.40 4.54
N CYS A 76 -12.73 -0.41 4.19
CA CYS A 76 -11.86 0.76 4.24
C CYS A 76 -11.35 1.13 2.83
N PRO A 77 -11.04 2.41 2.58
CA PRO A 77 -10.54 2.84 1.27
C PRO A 77 -9.18 2.22 1.01
N ILE A 78 -9.08 1.48 -0.08
CA ILE A 78 -7.84 0.92 -0.61
C ILE A 78 -7.69 1.32 -2.08
N ASP A 79 -6.45 1.50 -2.51
CA ASP A 79 -6.11 1.78 -3.90
C ASP A 79 -5.50 0.52 -4.53
N LEU A 80 -6.27 -0.15 -5.39
CA LEU A 80 -5.83 -1.32 -6.13
C LEU A 80 -4.94 -0.88 -7.29
N LEU A 81 -3.74 -1.44 -7.40
CA LEU A 81 -2.79 -1.10 -8.47
C LEU A 81 -3.04 -1.99 -9.68
N ASP A 82 -3.10 -1.37 -10.85
CA ASP A 82 -3.25 -2.09 -12.10
C ASP A 82 -1.94 -2.82 -12.44
N GLN A 83 -2.06 -4.09 -12.81
CA GLN A 83 -0.95 -4.87 -13.35
C GLN A 83 -0.99 -4.83 -14.88
N ASP A 84 0.13 -4.43 -15.49
CA ASP A 84 0.29 -4.33 -16.94
C ASP A 84 0.35 -5.72 -17.64
N ASP A 85 0.24 -6.82 -16.89
CA ASP A 85 0.45 -8.19 -17.38
C ASP A 85 -0.73 -8.74 -18.20
N GLY A 86 -1.86 -8.03 -18.26
CA GLY A 86 -3.05 -8.42 -19.03
C GLY A 86 -3.71 -9.73 -18.56
N THR A 87 -3.37 -10.21 -17.37
CA THR A 87 -3.83 -11.51 -16.82
C THR A 87 -5.30 -11.49 -16.43
N ALA A 88 -5.79 -10.34 -15.95
CA ALA A 88 -7.17 -10.15 -15.53
C ALA A 88 -7.68 -8.76 -15.94
N ILE A 89 -8.95 -8.71 -16.31
CA ILE A 89 -9.68 -7.45 -16.50
C ILE A 89 -10.23 -7.03 -15.15
N ARG A 90 -9.88 -5.81 -14.73
CA ARG A 90 -10.45 -5.15 -13.56
C ARG A 90 -11.76 -4.46 -13.91
N SER A 91 -12.78 -4.63 -13.08
CA SER A 91 -14.05 -3.93 -13.15
C SER A 91 -14.43 -3.42 -11.76
N ASP A 92 -14.39 -2.10 -11.58
CA ASP A 92 -14.84 -1.46 -10.35
C ASP A 92 -16.35 -1.25 -10.40
N THR A 93 -17.03 -1.63 -9.32
CA THR A 93 -18.49 -1.51 -9.20
C THR A 93 -18.83 -0.19 -8.50
N GLN A 94 -19.91 0.46 -8.94
CA GLN A 94 -20.43 1.63 -8.27
C GLN A 94 -20.95 1.24 -6.88
N LEU A 95 -20.52 1.96 -5.86
CA LEU A 95 -20.84 1.68 -4.47
C LEU A 95 -22.16 2.36 -4.10
N ASP A 96 -23.05 1.62 -3.46
CA ASP A 96 -24.25 2.19 -2.86
C ASP A 96 -23.89 2.88 -1.53
N PRO A 97 -24.40 4.10 -1.27
CA PRO A 97 -24.07 4.86 -0.05
C PRO A 97 -24.60 4.20 1.24
N GLU A 98 -25.58 3.30 1.12
CA GLU A 98 -26.13 2.53 2.24
C GLU A 98 -25.25 1.32 2.61
N ASP A 99 -24.40 0.87 1.68
CA ASP A 99 -23.49 -0.25 1.89
C ASP A 99 -22.23 0.20 2.62
N ARG A 100 -21.74 -0.63 3.54
CA ARG A 100 -20.47 -0.38 4.27
C ARG A 100 -19.22 -0.64 3.41
N ASN A 101 -19.39 -0.80 2.11
CA ASN A 101 -18.32 -1.13 1.18
C ASN A 101 -17.63 0.15 0.72
N ALA A 102 -16.33 0.27 1.00
CA ALA A 102 -15.49 1.33 0.48
C ALA A 102 -14.86 0.98 -0.87
N VAL A 103 -14.69 -0.32 -1.15
CA VAL A 103 -14.17 -0.84 -2.42
C VAL A 103 -14.91 -2.12 -2.79
N LEU A 104 -15.33 -2.23 -4.04
CA LEU A 104 -15.89 -3.44 -4.62
C LEU A 104 -15.41 -3.57 -6.07
N THR A 105 -14.47 -4.50 -6.29
CA THR A 105 -13.80 -4.66 -7.56
C THR A 105 -13.77 -6.12 -7.95
N THR A 106 -14.13 -6.42 -9.20
CA THR A 106 -14.08 -7.78 -9.75
C THR A 106 -12.94 -7.87 -10.75
N PHE A 107 -12.06 -8.85 -10.55
CA PHE A 107 -11.01 -9.23 -11.49
C PHE A 107 -11.46 -10.47 -12.23
N ARG A 108 -11.66 -10.37 -13.55
CA ARG A 108 -11.98 -11.51 -14.41
C ARG A 108 -10.73 -11.98 -15.15
N CYS A 109 -10.28 -13.20 -14.87
CA CYS A 109 -9.12 -13.79 -15.51
C CYS A 109 -9.45 -14.18 -16.96
N GLN A 110 -8.64 -13.73 -17.92
CA GLN A 110 -8.88 -13.99 -19.35
C GLN A 110 -8.33 -15.35 -19.81
N ALA A 111 -7.26 -15.82 -19.18
CA ALA A 111 -6.59 -17.08 -19.51
C ALA A 111 -6.87 -18.16 -18.46
N ASN A 112 -6.32 -19.36 -18.66
CA ASN A 112 -6.26 -20.43 -17.65
C ASN A 112 -5.25 -20.05 -16.54
N THR A 113 -5.57 -19.00 -15.80
CA THR A 113 -4.72 -18.40 -14.78
C THR A 113 -4.86 -19.18 -13.48
N THR A 114 -3.80 -19.84 -13.04
CA THR A 114 -3.74 -20.53 -11.74
C THR A 114 -3.15 -19.66 -10.64
N HIS A 115 -2.37 -18.64 -11.02
CA HIS A 115 -1.72 -17.70 -10.11
C HIS A 115 -2.14 -16.27 -10.42
N LEU A 116 -2.60 -15.53 -9.40
CA LEU A 116 -2.97 -14.13 -9.49
C LEU A 116 -2.29 -13.34 -8.38
N THR A 117 -1.58 -12.27 -8.75
CA THR A 117 -1.02 -11.30 -7.81
C THR A 117 -1.86 -10.04 -7.83
N LEU A 118 -2.20 -9.50 -6.67
CA LEU A 118 -2.90 -8.22 -6.55
C LEU A 118 -2.08 -7.31 -5.65
N TYR A 119 -1.74 -6.12 -6.14
CA TYR A 119 -1.12 -5.08 -5.34
C TYR A 119 -2.17 -4.07 -4.89
N MET A 120 -2.11 -3.69 -3.62
CA MET A 120 -3.05 -2.73 -3.04
C MET A 120 -2.36 -1.82 -2.04
N ARG A 121 -2.75 -0.56 -2.05
CA ARG A 121 -2.27 0.45 -1.11
C ARG A 121 -3.35 0.78 -0.12
N THR A 122 -2.91 1.01 1.11
CA THR A 122 -3.77 1.37 2.23
C THR A 122 -3.47 2.80 2.65
N VAL A 123 -4.46 3.45 3.24
CA VAL A 123 -4.33 4.80 3.79
C VAL A 123 -4.18 4.68 5.30
N GLU A 124 -3.12 5.28 5.84
CA GLU A 124 -2.84 5.26 7.27
C GLU A 124 -3.97 5.90 8.07
N GLY A 125 -4.32 5.33 9.22
CA GLY A 125 -5.43 5.76 10.06
C GLY A 125 -6.81 5.26 9.62
N ARG A 126 -6.95 4.68 8.42
CA ARG A 126 -8.13 3.94 8.00
C ARG A 126 -7.89 2.44 8.16
N PHE A 127 -8.84 1.73 8.75
CA PHE A 127 -8.72 0.31 9.07
C PHE A 127 -10.03 -0.41 8.85
N GLY A 128 -9.94 -1.73 8.67
CA GLY A 128 -11.06 -2.53 8.22
C GLY A 128 -10.69 -3.98 7.92
N VAL A 129 -11.57 -4.69 7.23
CA VAL A 129 -11.42 -6.05 6.75
C VAL A 129 -11.52 -6.09 5.23
N LEU A 130 -10.45 -6.56 4.61
CA LEU A 130 -10.41 -6.94 3.19
C LEU A 130 -10.95 -8.36 3.06
N ARG A 131 -11.98 -8.53 2.22
CA ARG A 131 -12.52 -9.84 1.84
C ARG A 131 -12.23 -10.11 0.38
N VAL A 132 -11.70 -11.29 0.12
CA VAL A 132 -11.37 -11.73 -1.24
C VAL A 132 -12.08 -13.04 -1.53
N TYR A 133 -12.90 -13.02 -2.55
CA TYR A 133 -13.75 -14.12 -2.98
C TYR A 133 -13.17 -14.69 -4.26
N VAL A 134 -12.70 -15.94 -4.21
CA VAL A 134 -12.07 -16.60 -5.36
C VAL A 134 -13.02 -17.66 -5.91
N ALA A 135 -13.36 -17.54 -7.19
CA ALA A 135 -14.19 -18.49 -7.91
C ALA A 135 -13.35 -19.25 -8.96
N PRO A 136 -13.32 -20.60 -8.92
CA PRO A 136 -12.65 -21.38 -9.94
C PRO A 136 -13.46 -21.41 -11.23
N ARG A 137 -12.79 -21.59 -12.36
CA ARG A 137 -13.40 -21.96 -13.62
C ARG A 137 -13.85 -23.42 -13.53
N SER A 138 -15.15 -23.66 -13.64
CA SER A 138 -15.74 -24.99 -13.62
C SER A 138 -17.00 -25.00 -14.48
N ASP A 139 -17.26 -26.13 -15.15
CA ASP A 139 -18.47 -26.38 -15.92
C ASP A 139 -19.64 -26.90 -15.04
N GLY A 140 -19.40 -27.06 -13.73
CA GLY A 140 -20.36 -27.55 -12.74
C GLY A 140 -20.71 -26.51 -11.66
N PRO A 141 -21.30 -26.94 -10.52
CA PRO A 141 -21.65 -26.02 -9.43
C PRO A 141 -20.39 -25.37 -8.84
N ILE A 142 -20.34 -24.04 -8.91
CA ILE A 142 -19.18 -23.26 -8.48
C ILE A 142 -19.30 -22.96 -6.98
N ALA A 143 -18.28 -23.37 -6.22
CA ALA A 143 -18.08 -22.95 -4.84
C ALA A 143 -17.06 -21.82 -4.79
N CYS A 144 -17.44 -20.70 -4.20
CA CYS A 144 -16.51 -19.60 -3.96
C CYS A 144 -15.84 -19.76 -2.60
N LYS A 145 -14.53 -19.48 -2.54
CA LYS A 145 -13.79 -19.42 -1.28
C LYS A 145 -13.57 -17.97 -0.87
N GLN A 146 -14.00 -17.63 0.34
CA GLN A 146 -13.76 -16.33 0.96
C GLN A 146 -12.50 -16.35 1.81
N LEU A 147 -11.63 -15.38 1.59
CA LEU A 147 -10.47 -15.06 2.42
C LEU A 147 -10.73 -13.72 3.12
N GLU A 148 -10.29 -13.59 4.38
CA GLU A 148 -10.42 -12.34 5.14
C GLU A 148 -9.06 -11.90 5.67
N PHE A 149 -8.70 -10.64 5.42
CA PHE A 149 -7.45 -10.03 5.87
C PHE A 149 -7.74 -8.73 6.62
N PRO A 150 -7.26 -8.57 7.88
CA PRO A 150 -7.45 -7.33 8.62
C PRO A 150 -6.46 -6.25 8.14
N ILE A 151 -6.97 -5.12 7.69
CA ILE A 151 -6.18 -3.91 7.44
C ILE A 151 -6.06 -3.13 8.74
N ARG A 152 -4.84 -3.05 9.25
CA ARG A 152 -4.52 -2.40 10.54
C ARG A 152 -4.49 -0.87 10.39
N PRO A 153 -4.80 -0.09 11.44
CA PRO A 153 -4.71 1.37 11.41
C PRO A 153 -3.33 1.91 11.00
N LEU A 154 -2.26 1.28 11.49
CA LEU A 154 -0.88 1.55 11.10
C LEU A 154 -0.37 0.45 10.16
N SER A 155 -1.10 0.24 9.06
CA SER A 155 -0.86 -0.84 8.10
C SER A 155 0.52 -0.82 7.44
N ILE A 156 1.11 0.35 7.23
CA ILE A 156 2.40 0.51 6.53
C ILE A 156 3.61 0.43 7.47
N HIS A 157 3.39 0.08 8.74
CA HIS A 157 4.46 -0.14 9.69
C HIS A 157 4.96 -1.60 9.60
N ARG A 158 6.26 -1.81 9.75
CA ARG A 158 6.89 -3.13 9.83
C ARG A 158 7.63 -3.27 11.15
N ARG A 159 7.61 -4.46 11.75
CA ARG A 159 8.34 -4.68 13.01
C ARG A 159 9.85 -4.67 12.76
N THR A 160 10.58 -3.97 13.63
CA THR A 160 12.05 -3.91 13.62
C THR A 160 12.61 -4.15 15.03
N HIS A 161 13.90 -4.49 15.12
CA HIS A 161 14.55 -4.81 16.40
C HIS A 161 15.43 -3.67 16.94
N THR A 162 15.77 -2.70 16.10
CA THR A 162 16.67 -1.60 16.44
C THR A 162 15.91 -0.29 16.46
N PHE A 163 15.99 0.39 17.60
CA PHE A 163 15.63 1.79 17.69
C PHE A 163 16.94 2.58 17.52
N PRO A 164 17.03 3.57 16.61
CA PRO A 164 18.24 4.37 16.48
C PRO A 164 18.58 5.00 17.84
N GLN A 165 19.81 4.81 18.31
CA GLN A 165 20.33 5.51 19.50
C GLN A 165 20.69 6.98 19.21
N ASP A 166 20.42 7.45 17.98
CA ASP A 166 20.69 8.82 17.57
C ASP A 166 19.84 9.79 18.40
N SER A 167 20.51 10.44 19.35
CA SER A 167 19.95 11.45 20.26
C SER A 167 19.42 12.71 19.54
N GLU A 168 19.46 12.76 18.21
CA GLU A 168 19.04 13.91 17.39
C GLU A 168 17.63 13.79 16.82
N ARG A 169 16.95 12.64 16.93
CA ARG A 169 15.58 12.50 16.42
C ARG A 169 14.57 13.14 17.40
N PRO A 170 13.77 14.14 16.96
CA PRO A 170 12.72 14.71 17.80
C PRO A 170 11.58 13.70 17.99
N LEU A 171 11.44 13.16 19.20
CA LEU A 171 10.42 12.15 19.51
C LEU A 171 9.22 12.78 20.20
N ASN A 172 8.05 12.59 19.61
CA ASN A 172 6.77 12.85 20.25
C ASN A 172 6.43 11.68 21.17
N ARG A 173 5.86 11.97 22.35
CA ARG A 173 5.49 10.98 23.34
C ARG A 173 4.00 11.06 23.67
N LEU A 174 3.35 9.90 23.64
CA LEU A 174 1.99 9.70 24.13
C LEU A 174 2.05 8.69 25.28
N THR A 175 1.72 9.14 26.49
CA THR A 175 1.62 8.30 27.68
C THR A 175 0.14 8.09 28.01
N LEU A 176 -0.25 6.82 28.15
CA LEU A 176 -1.58 6.38 28.54
C LEU A 176 -1.50 5.70 29.90
N SER A 177 -2.31 6.17 30.83
CA SER A 177 -2.46 5.57 32.15
C SER A 177 -3.93 5.22 32.38
N GLY A 178 -4.23 4.01 32.82
CA GLY A 178 -5.61 3.58 33.00
C GLY A 178 -5.75 2.20 33.59
N ARG A 179 -6.99 1.78 33.88
CA ARG A 179 -7.29 0.48 34.49
C ARG A 179 -7.33 -0.66 33.47
N PHE A 180 -6.27 -0.83 32.69
CA PHE A 180 -6.12 -1.94 31.74
C PHE A 180 -5.01 -2.92 32.20
N SER A 181 -5.19 -4.18 31.86
CA SER A 181 -4.18 -5.23 32.02
C SER A 181 -3.17 -5.21 30.87
N LEU A 182 -2.02 -5.87 31.06
CA LEU A 182 -0.99 -6.02 30.02
C LEU A 182 -1.55 -6.72 28.78
N ALA A 183 -2.38 -7.76 28.96
CA ALA A 183 -2.99 -8.49 27.86
C ALA A 183 -3.98 -7.63 27.05
N GLU A 184 -4.75 -6.76 27.71
CA GLU A 184 -5.68 -5.86 27.01
C GLU A 184 -4.94 -4.83 26.18
N MET A 185 -3.89 -4.20 26.73
CA MET A 185 -3.05 -3.28 25.97
C MET A 185 -2.36 -3.99 24.81
N HIS A 186 -1.86 -5.21 25.02
CA HIS A 186 -1.26 -6.01 23.95
C HIS A 186 -2.26 -6.29 22.82
N GLN A 187 -3.52 -6.63 23.15
CA GLN A 187 -4.58 -6.81 22.14
C GLN A 187 -4.87 -5.52 21.37
N TRP A 188 -4.85 -4.35 22.03
CA TRP A 188 -5.03 -3.07 21.35
C TRP A 188 -3.88 -2.74 20.42
N VAL A 189 -2.64 -3.03 20.83
CA VAL A 189 -1.44 -2.89 19.98
C VAL A 189 -1.50 -3.86 18.80
N GLN A 190 -1.85 -5.13 19.02
CA GLN A 190 -2.03 -6.13 17.97
C GLN A 190 -3.15 -5.75 16.99
N PHE A 191 -4.17 -5.05 17.46
CA PHE A 191 -5.21 -4.48 16.60
C PHE A 191 -4.68 -3.30 15.77
N CYS A 192 -3.83 -2.45 16.34
CA CYS A 192 -3.32 -1.23 15.73
C CYS A 192 -2.19 -1.48 14.71
N LEU A 193 -1.31 -2.45 14.99
CA LEU A 193 -0.05 -2.67 14.30
C LEU A 193 0.03 -4.09 13.69
N PRO A 194 0.53 -4.21 12.44
CA PRO A 194 0.79 -5.51 11.83
C PRO A 194 2.00 -6.20 12.48
N GLU A 195 2.18 -7.50 12.21
CA GLU A 195 3.34 -8.30 12.67
C GLU A 195 3.58 -8.31 14.20
N THR A 196 2.57 -7.92 14.98
CA THR A 196 2.59 -8.03 16.44
C THR A 196 2.44 -9.50 16.83
N PRO A 197 3.35 -10.08 17.63
CA PRO A 197 3.23 -11.46 18.11
C PRO A 197 1.89 -11.72 18.81
N ASP A 198 1.38 -12.94 18.72
CA ASP A 198 0.14 -13.33 19.42
C ASP A 198 0.28 -13.35 20.95
N LYS A 199 1.51 -13.58 21.42
CA LYS A 199 1.85 -13.56 22.85
C LYS A 199 2.78 -12.37 23.12
N PRO A 200 2.55 -11.61 24.20
CA PRO A 200 3.39 -10.48 24.55
C PRO A 200 4.82 -10.96 24.82
N PRO A 201 5.84 -10.45 24.11
CA PRO A 201 7.24 -10.72 24.44
C PRO A 201 7.61 -9.89 25.68
N ILE A 202 7.51 -10.51 26.85
CA ILE A 202 7.85 -9.87 28.13
C ILE A 202 9.37 -9.75 28.23
N GLU A 203 9.88 -8.53 28.38
CA GLU A 203 11.29 -8.29 28.66
C GLU A 203 11.50 -8.40 30.19
N THR A 204 12.21 -9.45 30.60
CA THR A 204 12.78 -9.57 31.95
C THR A 204 14.25 -9.16 31.93
N LYS A 205 14.74 -8.61 33.06
CA LYS A 205 16.10 -8.03 33.21
C LYS A 205 17.27 -8.94 32.74
N GLU A 206 17.03 -10.22 32.51
CA GLU A 206 18.05 -11.20 32.07
C GLU A 206 18.41 -11.08 30.58
N THR A 207 17.59 -10.45 29.73
CA THR A 207 17.83 -10.41 28.27
C THR A 207 18.63 -9.18 27.80
N THR A 208 18.75 -8.14 28.63
CA THR A 208 19.54 -6.95 28.31
C THR A 208 20.76 -6.88 29.23
N GLY A 209 21.93 -7.26 28.72
CA GLY A 209 23.23 -7.09 29.37
C GLY A 209 23.67 -5.62 29.54
N VAL A 210 22.73 -4.69 29.74
CA VAL A 210 22.99 -3.26 29.92
C VAL A 210 22.70 -2.90 31.37
N LYS A 211 23.76 -2.80 32.18
CA LYS A 211 23.72 -2.15 33.49
C LYS A 211 23.62 -0.64 33.28
N GLY A 212 22.42 -0.08 33.41
CA GLY A 212 22.19 1.36 33.27
C GLY A 212 20.86 1.79 33.90
N ALA A 213 20.89 2.00 35.22
CA ALA A 213 20.05 2.90 36.01
C ALA A 213 18.58 3.11 35.59
N VAL A 214 17.67 2.27 36.09
CA VAL A 214 16.40 2.72 36.70
C VAL A 214 16.08 1.79 37.87
N GLU A 215 16.23 2.31 39.09
CA GLU A 215 15.69 1.73 40.32
C GLU A 215 14.18 2.00 40.39
N SER A 216 13.36 1.10 39.87
CA SER A 216 11.94 1.01 40.25
C SER A 216 11.33 -0.30 39.77
N GLY A 217 11.05 -1.22 40.71
CA GLY A 217 10.07 -2.31 40.58
C GLY A 217 10.32 -3.36 39.48
N ASP A 218 10.31 -4.63 39.85
CA ASP A 218 10.25 -5.76 38.92
C ASP A 218 8.88 -5.80 38.21
N GLU A 219 8.66 -4.92 37.24
CA GLU A 219 7.45 -4.92 36.44
C GLU A 219 7.74 -5.46 35.03
N GLU A 220 7.09 -6.57 34.72
CA GLU A 220 7.00 -7.13 33.37
C GLU A 220 6.52 -6.05 32.41
N HIS A 221 7.36 -5.73 31.42
CA HIS A 221 7.05 -4.76 30.38
C HIS A 221 7.33 -5.36 29.02
N VAL A 222 6.66 -4.81 28.01
CA VAL A 222 6.81 -5.21 26.62
C VAL A 222 7.28 -4.01 25.83
N ARG A 223 8.32 -4.23 25.02
CA ARG A 223 8.87 -3.22 24.12
C ARG A 223 8.81 -3.74 22.69
N LEU A 224 8.15 -2.98 21.81
CA LEU A 224 8.04 -3.29 20.39
C LEU A 224 8.43 -2.06 19.59
N ILE A 225 9.19 -2.26 18.52
CA ILE A 225 9.65 -1.18 17.64
C ILE A 225 9.15 -1.45 16.23
N TYR A 226 8.69 -0.40 15.58
CA TYR A 226 8.17 -0.42 14.22
C TYR A 226 8.80 0.69 13.39
N GLU A 227 8.82 0.48 12.08
CA GLU A 227 9.27 1.43 11.08
C GLU A 227 8.21 1.57 9.98
N SER A 228 7.88 2.81 9.60
CA SER A 228 7.05 3.08 8.44
C SER A 228 7.83 2.79 7.16
N THR A 229 7.35 1.86 6.34
CA THR A 229 8.00 1.51 5.07
C THR A 229 7.99 2.65 4.06
N PHE A 230 7.04 3.59 4.19
CA PHE A 230 6.86 4.69 3.24
C PHE A 230 7.76 5.89 3.56
N ILE A 231 7.65 6.42 4.79
CA ILE A 231 8.35 7.65 5.19
C ILE A 231 9.69 7.33 5.86
N GLY A 232 9.82 6.17 6.51
CA GLY A 232 11.00 5.79 7.31
C GLY A 232 10.94 6.30 8.76
N SER A 233 9.77 6.77 9.22
CA SER A 233 9.54 7.12 10.62
C SER A 233 9.57 5.89 11.52
N LYS A 234 9.91 6.08 12.79
CA LYS A 234 10.00 5.02 13.80
C LYS A 234 8.90 5.17 14.84
N LEU A 235 8.41 4.05 15.34
CA LEU A 235 7.44 3.98 16.43
C LEU A 235 7.94 2.98 17.48
N GLU A 236 8.16 3.45 18.69
CA GLU A 236 8.42 2.62 19.87
C GLU A 236 7.14 2.52 20.71
N CYS A 237 6.76 1.27 21.02
CA CYS A 237 5.64 0.94 21.89
C CYS A 237 6.20 0.26 23.14
N CYS A 238 6.16 0.95 24.28
CA CYS A 238 6.57 0.42 25.57
C CYS A 238 5.35 0.38 26.49
N TYR A 239 4.92 -0.81 26.91
CA TYR A 239 3.74 -0.93 27.76
C TYR A 239 3.91 -1.98 28.84
N LYS A 240 3.22 -1.72 29.95
CA LYS A 240 3.13 -2.57 31.12
C LYS A 240 1.70 -2.53 31.67
N LYS A 241 1.46 -3.19 32.79
CA LYS A 241 0.17 -3.12 33.47
C LYS A 241 -0.16 -1.66 33.80
N GLN A 242 -1.36 -1.20 33.41
CA GLN A 242 -1.91 0.14 33.67
C GLN A 242 -1.17 1.35 33.06
N GLN A 243 -0.03 1.16 32.39
CA GLN A 243 0.73 2.25 31.78
C GLN A 243 1.27 1.83 30.40
N ALA A 244 1.13 2.70 29.41
CA ALA A 244 1.71 2.54 28.09
C ALA A 244 2.29 3.86 27.58
N THR A 245 3.44 3.79 26.91
CA THR A 245 4.15 4.93 26.35
C THR A 245 4.46 4.61 24.89
N PHE A 246 3.99 5.48 24.01
CA PHE A 246 4.25 5.43 22.58
C PHE A 246 5.14 6.60 22.20
N ARG A 247 6.23 6.33 21.48
CA ARG A 247 7.16 7.35 21.00
C ARG A 247 7.34 7.26 19.50
N SER A 248 7.24 8.38 18.80
CA SER A 248 7.46 8.44 17.36
C SER A 248 8.01 9.77 16.92
N ASP A 249 8.85 9.76 15.90
CA ASP A 249 9.31 10.97 15.19
C ASP A 249 8.21 11.57 14.31
N ASN A 250 7.15 10.82 13.99
CA ASN A 250 5.98 11.31 13.26
C ASN A 250 4.79 11.59 14.18
N ILE A 251 4.33 12.85 14.19
CA ILE A 251 3.17 13.29 14.95
C ILE A 251 1.86 12.63 14.49
N SER A 252 1.70 12.37 13.17
CA SER A 252 0.51 11.72 12.63
C SER A 252 0.37 10.28 13.13
N THR A 253 1.49 9.55 13.29
CA THR A 253 1.48 8.22 13.89
C THR A 253 0.94 8.25 15.32
N ILE A 254 1.40 9.21 16.14
CA ILE A 254 0.88 9.39 17.51
C ILE A 254 -0.60 9.76 17.52
N ALA A 255 -1.03 10.60 16.57
CA ALA A 255 -2.41 10.99 16.37
C ALA A 255 -3.32 9.79 16.08
N ILE A 256 -2.90 8.89 15.17
CA ILE A 256 -3.62 7.66 14.84
C ILE A 256 -3.68 6.73 16.06
N VAL A 257 -2.55 6.50 16.73
CA VAL A 257 -2.48 5.64 17.93
C VAL A 257 -3.41 6.16 19.02
N LYS A 258 -3.39 7.47 19.31
CA LYS A 258 -4.28 8.11 20.27
C LYS A 258 -5.74 7.83 19.94
N ASP A 259 -6.15 8.06 18.69
CA ASP A 259 -7.55 7.91 18.29
C ASP A 259 -8.02 6.46 18.36
N VAL A 260 -7.20 5.51 17.91
CA VAL A 260 -7.51 4.08 17.93
C VAL A 260 -7.59 3.55 19.36
N LEU A 261 -6.59 3.84 20.20
CA LEU A 261 -6.56 3.36 21.58
C LEU A 261 -7.68 3.98 22.43
N THR A 262 -8.01 5.26 22.21
CA THR A 262 -9.13 5.91 22.90
C THR A 262 -10.46 5.28 22.50
N LYS A 263 -10.66 4.95 21.21
CA LYS A 263 -11.84 4.22 20.73
C LYS A 263 -11.94 2.83 21.35
N GLU A 264 -10.84 2.09 21.39
CA GLU A 264 -10.78 0.75 21.98
C GLU A 264 -11.06 0.74 23.49
N ALA A 265 -10.50 1.70 24.22
CA ALA A 265 -10.78 1.86 25.64
C ALA A 265 -12.25 2.23 25.89
N THR A 266 -12.82 3.13 25.09
CA THR A 266 -14.24 3.50 25.17
C THR A 266 -15.14 2.29 24.90
N ARG A 267 -14.80 1.45 23.91
CA ARG A 267 -15.52 0.20 23.60
C ARG A 267 -15.54 -0.76 24.78
N ARG A 268 -14.45 -0.82 25.55
CA ARG A 268 -14.33 -1.65 26.77
C ARG A 268 -14.73 -0.93 28.06
N LYS A 269 -15.20 0.32 27.98
CA LYS A 269 -15.56 1.17 29.13
C LYS A 269 -14.40 1.40 30.12
N ILE A 270 -13.17 1.46 29.60
CA ILE A 270 -11.97 1.76 30.39
C ILE A 270 -11.68 3.26 30.29
N ILE A 271 -11.56 3.91 31.44
CA ILE A 271 -11.18 5.33 31.52
C ILE A 271 -9.66 5.43 31.39
N LEU A 272 -9.21 6.25 30.44
CA LEU A 272 -7.80 6.54 30.18
C LEU A 272 -7.47 7.99 30.56
N SER A 273 -6.32 8.17 31.18
CA SER A 273 -5.63 9.45 31.30
C SER A 273 -4.56 9.52 30.20
N LEU A 274 -4.58 10.61 29.43
CA LEU A 274 -3.69 10.85 28.29
C LEU A 274 -2.74 11.99 28.64
N ASP A 275 -1.45 11.77 28.45
CA ASP A 275 -0.40 12.80 28.52
C ASP A 275 0.34 12.82 27.17
N ILE A 276 0.38 13.99 26.53
CA ILE A 276 0.90 14.16 25.17
C ILE A 276 1.98 15.23 25.23
N ASP A 277 3.18 14.86 24.78
CA ASP A 277 4.36 15.71 24.73
C ASP A 277 4.88 15.71 23.29
N ILE A 278 4.72 16.84 22.59
CA ILE A 278 5.05 16.98 21.17
C ILE A 278 6.32 17.80 21.06
N HIS A 279 7.32 17.24 20.39
CA HIS A 279 8.57 17.94 20.19
C HIS A 279 8.38 19.04 19.14
N PRO A 280 8.77 20.30 19.41
CA PRO A 280 8.53 21.42 18.49
C PRO A 280 9.13 21.19 17.10
N ASP A 281 10.33 20.59 17.06
CA ASP A 281 11.06 20.34 15.81
C ASP A 281 10.61 19.07 15.06
N SER A 282 9.69 18.27 15.61
CA SER A 282 9.26 17.00 14.99
C SER A 282 8.66 17.21 13.60
N VAL A 283 7.82 18.24 13.46
CA VAL A 283 7.17 18.53 12.17
C VAL A 283 8.18 18.97 11.13
N GLU A 284 9.10 19.89 11.49
CA GLU A 284 10.14 20.33 10.58
C GLU A 284 11.07 19.17 10.18
N TYR A 285 11.46 18.33 11.13
CA TYR A 285 12.25 17.12 10.87
C TYR A 285 11.56 16.20 9.86
N MET A 286 10.27 15.93 10.04
CA MET A 286 9.49 15.10 9.11
C MET A 286 9.37 15.72 7.72
N LEU A 287 9.17 17.03 7.63
CA LEU A 287 9.14 17.75 6.36
C LEU A 287 10.48 17.67 5.63
N ARG A 288 11.60 17.82 6.35
CA ARG A 288 12.96 17.65 5.81
C ARG A 288 13.21 16.21 5.36
N ALA A 289 12.68 15.22 6.05
CA ALA A 289 12.79 13.81 5.65
C ALA A 289 11.99 13.48 4.39
N ILE A 290 10.81 14.09 4.20
CA ILE A 290 9.95 13.90 3.03
C ILE A 290 10.51 14.65 1.80
N HIS A 291 11.13 15.81 2.01
CA HIS A 291 11.54 16.73 0.94
C HIS A 291 12.34 16.09 -0.22
N PRO A 292 13.39 15.28 0.00
CA PRO A 292 14.17 14.71 -1.12
C PRO A 292 13.35 13.77 -2.00
N LYS A 293 12.50 12.93 -1.39
CA LYS A 293 11.58 12.04 -2.11
C LYS A 293 10.55 12.85 -2.91
N LEU A 294 10.04 13.92 -2.33
CA LEU A 294 9.07 14.78 -2.99
C LEU A 294 9.66 15.53 -4.19
N GLU A 295 10.83 16.13 -4.02
CA GLU A 295 11.52 16.90 -5.07
C GLU A 295 11.88 16.01 -6.27
N SER A 296 12.48 14.84 -6.00
CA SER A 296 12.82 13.88 -7.05
C SER A 296 11.60 13.43 -7.86
N LEU A 297 10.46 13.18 -7.21
CA LEU A 297 9.21 12.81 -7.89
C LEU A 297 8.60 13.96 -8.68
N ILE A 298 8.68 15.20 -8.19
CA ILE A 298 8.22 16.39 -8.93
C ILE A 298 9.07 16.60 -10.19
N ILE A 299 10.40 16.46 -10.08
CA ILE A 299 11.31 16.55 -11.23
C ILE A 299 10.99 15.43 -12.23
N LEU A 300 10.78 14.20 -11.77
CA LEU A 300 10.42 13.07 -12.62
C LEU A 300 9.10 13.33 -13.35
N ALA A 301 8.06 13.76 -12.64
CA ALA A 301 6.75 14.09 -13.22
C ALA A 301 6.85 15.19 -14.28
N ARG A 302 7.62 16.26 -14.01
CA ARG A 302 7.88 17.34 -14.98
C ARG A 302 8.60 16.82 -16.23
N LYS A 303 9.66 16.02 -16.05
CA LYS A 303 10.40 15.42 -17.19
C LYS A 303 9.49 14.56 -18.05
N VAL A 304 8.65 13.71 -17.44
CA VAL A 304 7.71 12.83 -18.15
C VAL A 304 6.64 13.64 -18.90
N GLY A 305 6.12 14.69 -18.27
CA GLY A 305 5.17 15.62 -18.90
C GLY A 305 5.73 16.32 -20.15
N LEU A 306 7.05 16.54 -20.20
CA LEU A 306 7.73 17.13 -21.36
C LEU A 306 7.98 16.13 -22.51
N ILE A 307 7.91 14.81 -22.26
CA ILE A 307 8.24 13.82 -23.30
C ILE A 307 7.28 13.92 -24.49
N ALA A 308 5.97 14.00 -24.26
CA ALA A 308 4.99 14.05 -25.35
C ALA A 308 5.12 15.34 -26.19
N PRO A 309 5.20 16.55 -25.60
CA PRO A 309 5.50 17.77 -26.34
C PRO A 309 6.82 17.71 -27.11
N LEU A 310 7.89 17.15 -26.52
CA LEU A 310 9.18 17.01 -27.19
C LEU A 310 9.11 16.04 -28.38
N GLN A 311 8.39 14.93 -28.23
CA GLN A 311 8.15 13.98 -29.32
C GLN A 311 7.42 14.65 -30.49
N GLU A 312 6.38 15.43 -30.22
CA GLU A 312 5.65 16.19 -31.24
C GLU A 312 6.53 17.26 -31.93
N LEU A 313 7.38 17.96 -31.17
CA LEU A 313 8.33 18.92 -31.71
C LEU A 313 9.37 18.26 -32.62
N VAL A 314 9.94 17.13 -32.22
CA VAL A 314 10.92 16.40 -33.05
C VAL A 314 10.25 15.86 -34.31
N SER A 315 9.06 15.28 -34.21
CA SER A 315 8.30 14.81 -35.36
C SER A 315 7.98 15.95 -36.32
N SER A 316 7.51 17.10 -35.83
CA SER A 316 7.17 18.26 -36.67
C SER A 316 8.38 18.93 -37.34
N GLN A 317 9.56 18.92 -36.71
CA GLN A 317 10.80 19.41 -37.31
C GLN A 317 11.33 18.45 -38.39
N SER A 318 11.16 17.15 -38.22
CA SER A 318 11.50 16.15 -39.25
C SER A 318 10.71 16.40 -40.55
N TYR A 319 9.42 16.73 -40.46
CA TYR A 319 8.60 17.07 -41.63
C TYR A 319 9.02 18.37 -42.32
N LYS A 320 9.47 19.40 -41.58
CA LYS A 320 9.88 20.69 -42.16
C LYS A 320 11.21 20.61 -42.94
N PHE A 321 12.10 19.68 -42.57
CA PHE A 321 13.38 19.47 -43.28
C PHE A 321 13.21 18.71 -44.61
N SER A 322 12.18 17.85 -44.73
CA SER A 322 11.88 17.16 -45.98
C SER A 322 11.27 18.06 -47.07
N SER A 323 10.82 19.27 -46.72
CA SER A 323 10.20 20.24 -47.63
C SER A 323 11.14 21.34 -48.15
N SER A 324 12.36 21.48 -47.64
CA SER A 324 13.36 22.38 -48.23
C SER A 324 14.30 21.59 -49.13
N GLY A 325 14.08 21.66 -50.45
CA GLY A 325 14.87 21.00 -51.48
C GLY A 325 16.28 21.54 -51.65
N THR A 326 17.10 21.48 -50.59
CA THR A 326 18.53 21.78 -50.66
C THR A 326 19.31 20.49 -50.48
N LYS A 327 19.89 20.01 -51.59
CA LYS A 327 20.87 18.90 -51.58
C LYS A 327 22.02 19.31 -50.67
N MET A 328 22.21 18.60 -49.55
CA MET A 328 23.42 18.71 -48.74
C MET A 328 24.13 17.35 -48.71
N GLU A 329 25.44 17.42 -48.92
CA GLU A 329 26.35 16.32 -49.21
C GLU A 329 26.38 15.28 -48.08
N ARG A 330 26.47 14.01 -48.51
CA ARG A 330 26.69 12.84 -47.65
C ARG A 330 28.06 12.95 -47.01
N ASN A 331 28.10 13.08 -45.68
CA ASN A 331 29.03 12.32 -44.83
C ASN A 331 28.68 12.54 -43.36
N THR A 332 27.76 11.73 -42.86
CA THR A 332 27.62 11.46 -41.43
C THR A 332 27.28 9.99 -41.25
N THR A 333 28.06 9.37 -40.38
CA THR A 333 28.06 7.95 -40.06
C THR A 333 26.70 7.48 -39.54
N ARG A 334 26.27 6.31 -40.01
CA ARG A 334 25.05 5.60 -39.60
C ARG A 334 25.17 5.10 -38.15
N CYS A 335 25.01 5.98 -37.16
CA CYS A 335 24.79 5.56 -35.77
C CYS A 335 24.21 6.62 -34.83
N ASP A 336 23.98 7.86 -35.27
CA ASP A 336 23.42 8.90 -34.40
C ASP A 336 21.99 9.25 -34.83
N ASN A 337 21.02 8.99 -33.94
CA ASN A 337 19.69 9.58 -34.01
C ASN A 337 19.84 11.09 -34.32
N PRO A 338 19.22 11.65 -35.37
CA PRO A 338 19.38 13.06 -35.67
C PRO A 338 18.63 13.86 -34.61
N LEU A 339 19.35 14.25 -33.56
CA LEU A 339 18.92 15.35 -32.72
C LEU A 339 18.80 16.58 -33.62
N PRO A 340 17.67 17.28 -33.64
CA PRO A 340 17.66 18.63 -34.19
C PRO A 340 18.75 19.41 -33.43
N GLY A 341 19.72 19.99 -34.13
CA GLY A 341 20.77 20.82 -33.53
C GLY A 341 20.26 22.08 -32.80
N SER A 342 18.94 22.20 -32.61
CA SER A 342 18.21 23.30 -31.99
C SER A 342 17.66 22.97 -30.59
N LEU A 343 17.76 21.73 -30.10
CA LEU A 343 17.28 21.38 -28.76
C LEU A 343 18.40 21.59 -27.72
N PRO A 344 18.14 22.35 -26.63
CA PRO A 344 19.09 22.45 -25.53
C PRO A 344 19.44 21.07 -24.96
N ALA A 345 20.67 20.92 -24.45
CA ALA A 345 21.21 19.63 -24.00
C ALA A 345 20.32 18.91 -22.98
N ASP A 346 19.66 19.66 -22.11
CA ASP A 346 18.78 19.11 -21.06
C ASP A 346 17.51 18.44 -21.64
N TYR A 347 16.89 19.05 -22.65
CA TYR A 347 15.71 18.49 -23.33
C TYR A 347 16.08 17.32 -24.24
N ALA A 348 17.26 17.39 -24.86
CA ALA A 348 17.82 16.28 -25.63
C ALA A 348 18.06 15.04 -24.75
N ALA A 349 18.55 15.23 -23.51
CA ALA A 349 18.72 14.14 -22.56
C ALA A 349 17.38 13.50 -22.16
N ILE A 350 16.36 14.32 -21.84
CA ILE A 350 15.01 13.84 -21.52
C ILE A 350 14.42 13.01 -22.67
N TRP A 351 14.61 13.45 -23.92
CA TRP A 351 14.11 12.73 -25.08
C TRP A 351 14.83 11.39 -25.30
N ARG A 352 16.16 11.34 -25.12
CA ARG A 352 16.93 10.09 -25.21
C ARG A 352 16.53 9.07 -24.14
N GLU A 353 16.28 9.54 -22.92
CA GLU A 353 15.94 8.70 -21.76
C GLU A 353 14.43 8.49 -21.60
N ALA A 354 13.61 8.89 -22.58
CA ALA A 354 12.16 8.92 -22.47
C ALA A 354 11.53 7.56 -22.07
N SER A 355 12.03 6.45 -22.59
CA SER A 355 11.55 5.11 -22.25
C SER A 355 11.83 4.75 -20.79
N SER A 356 13.05 5.06 -20.31
CA SER A 356 13.47 4.84 -18.93
C SER A 356 12.66 5.71 -17.94
N LEU A 357 12.51 7.00 -18.25
CA LEU A 357 11.73 7.94 -17.42
C LEU A 357 10.25 7.53 -17.33
N ARG A 358 9.66 7.05 -18.42
CA ARG A 358 8.29 6.50 -18.41
C ARG A 358 8.17 5.25 -17.56
N ALA A 359 9.15 4.34 -17.65
CA ALA A 359 9.17 3.12 -16.83
C ALA A 359 9.30 3.47 -15.33
N LEU A 360 10.20 4.38 -14.97
CA LEU A 360 10.37 4.84 -13.59
C LEU A 360 9.11 5.54 -13.05
N TYR A 361 8.45 6.36 -13.87
CA TYR A 361 7.21 7.02 -13.46
C TYR A 361 6.06 6.02 -13.27
N LYS A 362 5.99 5.00 -14.14
CA LYS A 362 5.04 3.90 -14.00
C LYS A 362 5.28 3.05 -12.74
N GLN A 363 6.52 2.95 -12.26
CA GLN A 363 6.84 2.23 -11.01
C GLN A 363 6.34 2.96 -9.76
N HIS A 364 6.12 4.27 -9.84
CA HIS A 364 5.64 5.09 -8.73
C HIS A 364 4.27 5.74 -9.04
N PRO A 365 3.23 4.96 -9.40
CA PRO A 365 1.95 5.54 -9.75
C PRO A 365 1.37 6.21 -8.50
N CYS A 366 0.86 7.43 -8.61
CA CYS A 366 0.22 8.19 -7.52
C CYS A 366 1.05 8.37 -6.23
N THR A 367 2.36 8.08 -6.24
CA THR A 367 3.22 8.27 -5.05
C THR A 367 3.31 9.74 -4.65
N LEU A 368 3.29 10.65 -5.63
CA LEU A 368 3.29 12.10 -5.39
C LEU A 368 2.04 12.55 -4.64
N GLU A 369 0.87 12.12 -5.09
CA GLU A 369 -0.42 12.42 -4.45
C GLU A 369 -0.47 11.88 -3.02
N ARG A 370 0.09 10.68 -2.80
CA ARG A 370 0.23 10.10 -1.47
C ARG A 370 1.12 10.94 -0.55
N LEU A 371 2.27 11.43 -1.04
CA LEU A 371 3.13 12.32 -0.26
C LEU A 371 2.42 13.64 0.08
N TYR A 372 1.65 14.20 -0.85
CA TYR A 372 0.81 15.37 -0.56
C TYR A 372 -0.22 15.06 0.53
N GLY A 373 -0.87 13.90 0.47
CA GLY A 373 -1.74 13.40 1.54
C GLY A 373 -1.04 13.37 2.90
N CYS A 374 0.15 12.75 2.97
CA CYS A 374 0.93 12.69 4.20
C CYS A 374 1.30 14.09 4.75
N ILE A 375 1.65 15.04 3.90
CA ILE A 375 1.96 16.42 4.33
C ILE A 375 0.70 17.14 4.82
N ILE A 376 -0.44 16.94 4.16
CA ILE A 376 -1.73 17.50 4.59
C ILE A 376 -2.14 16.93 5.94
N ASP A 377 -2.04 15.61 6.13
CA ASP A 377 -2.36 14.96 7.40
C ASP A 377 -1.42 15.44 8.51
N LEU A 378 -0.13 15.58 8.23
CA LEU A 378 0.86 16.14 9.16
C LEU A 378 0.49 17.57 9.59
N TYR A 379 0.06 18.41 8.65
CA TYR A 379 -0.42 19.77 8.93
C TYR A 379 -1.66 19.75 9.81
N ILE A 380 -2.67 18.96 9.46
CA ILE A 380 -3.92 18.85 10.23
C ILE A 380 -3.61 18.36 11.66
N ASP A 381 -2.78 17.34 11.80
CA ASP A 381 -2.43 16.77 13.10
C ASP A 381 -1.68 17.76 14.00
N LYS A 382 -0.72 18.52 13.45
CA LYS A 382 0.00 19.59 14.19
C LYS A 382 -0.98 20.53 14.90
N TYR A 383 -1.91 21.11 14.15
CA TYR A 383 -2.87 22.07 14.72
C TYR A 383 -3.94 21.38 15.56
N ARG A 384 -4.32 20.15 15.23
CA ARG A 384 -5.25 19.35 16.04
C ARG A 384 -4.75 19.14 17.46
N PHE A 385 -3.46 18.90 17.65
CA PHE A 385 -2.88 18.79 18.99
C PHE A 385 -2.78 20.14 19.72
N GLN A 386 -2.74 21.26 18.98
CA GLN A 386 -2.86 22.62 19.54
C GLN A 386 -4.31 23.04 19.80
N GLY A 387 -5.30 22.21 19.42
CA GLY A 387 -6.72 22.50 19.58
C GLY A 387 -7.32 23.42 18.51
N ILE A 388 -6.64 23.58 17.36
CA ILE A 388 -7.05 24.46 16.26
C ILE A 388 -7.50 23.62 15.06
N ASP A 389 -8.66 23.95 14.47
CA ASP A 389 -9.11 23.33 13.21
C ASP A 389 -8.64 24.16 12.00
N VAL A 390 -7.84 23.52 11.14
CA VAL A 390 -7.21 24.14 9.96
C VAL A 390 -7.71 23.57 8.64
N LYS A 391 -8.80 22.79 8.63
CA LYS A 391 -9.34 22.18 7.40
C LYS A 391 -9.64 23.19 6.27
N ALA A 392 -10.07 24.40 6.62
CA ALA A 392 -10.32 25.47 5.66
C ALA A 392 -9.06 25.97 4.93
N ARG A 393 -7.88 25.75 5.51
CA ARG A 393 -6.57 26.17 4.96
C ARG A 393 -5.95 25.13 4.04
N VAL A 394 -6.43 23.87 4.07
CA VAL A 394 -5.92 22.76 3.26
C VAL A 394 -5.87 23.06 1.75
N PRO A 395 -6.88 23.71 1.12
CA PRO A 395 -6.79 24.07 -0.30
C PRO A 395 -5.65 25.05 -0.62
N GLY A 396 -5.27 25.91 0.34
CA GLY A 396 -4.12 26.80 0.23
C GLY A 396 -2.81 26.02 0.23
N LEU A 397 -2.66 25.07 1.14
CA LEU A 397 -1.52 24.17 1.19
C LEU A 397 -1.38 23.33 -0.10
N LEU A 398 -2.49 22.84 -0.66
CA LEU A 398 -2.48 22.09 -1.91
C LEU A 398 -1.94 22.93 -3.08
N LYS A 399 -2.31 24.22 -3.15
CA LYS A 399 -1.79 25.15 -4.17
C LYS A 399 -0.27 25.36 -4.04
N LEU A 400 0.22 25.41 -2.80
CA LEU A 400 1.64 25.52 -2.50
C LEU A 400 2.40 24.24 -2.87
N LEU A 401 1.83 23.08 -2.59
CA LEU A 401 2.41 21.78 -2.98
C LEU A 401 2.51 21.61 -4.50
N ASN A 402 1.56 22.17 -5.27
CA ASN A 402 1.63 22.20 -6.74
C ASN A 402 2.76 23.10 -7.26
N HIS A 403 3.04 24.21 -6.58
CA HIS A 403 4.16 25.12 -6.86
C HIS A 403 5.27 24.95 -5.83
N TYR A 404 5.66 23.69 -5.62
CA TYR A 404 6.48 23.27 -4.49
C TYR A 404 7.70 24.17 -4.27
N ASP A 405 7.74 24.78 -3.09
CA ASP A 405 8.87 25.49 -2.52
C ASP A 405 8.95 25.10 -1.04
N PHE A 406 10.09 24.55 -0.63
CA PHE A 406 10.29 24.01 0.70
C PHE A 406 10.25 25.11 1.78
N ASP A 407 10.86 26.27 1.53
CA ASP A 407 10.95 27.34 2.53
C ASP A 407 9.59 28.00 2.75
N HIS A 408 8.86 28.27 1.67
CA HIS A 408 7.48 28.78 1.77
C HIS A 408 6.55 27.77 2.44
N MET A 409 6.76 26.46 2.22
CA MET A 409 5.98 25.42 2.89
C MET A 409 6.29 25.36 4.39
N LEU A 410 7.55 25.45 4.78
CA LEU A 410 7.93 25.52 6.19
C LEU A 410 7.36 26.77 6.88
N GLN A 411 7.38 27.92 6.19
CA GLN A 411 6.73 29.15 6.67
C GLN A 411 5.23 28.96 6.85
N TYR A 412 4.53 28.39 5.86
CA TYR A 412 3.10 28.12 5.93
C TYR A 412 2.72 27.20 7.11
N PHE A 413 3.59 26.25 7.45
CA PHE A 413 3.41 25.41 8.63
C PHE A 413 3.59 26.15 9.96
N ASN A 414 4.31 27.27 9.97
CA ASN A 414 4.59 28.07 11.16
C ASN A 414 3.69 29.31 11.28
N GLU A 415 2.94 29.66 10.23
CA GLU A 415 1.96 30.74 10.24
C GLU A 415 0.69 30.34 11.03
N HIS A 416 0.40 31.10 12.10
CA HIS A 416 -0.76 30.89 12.97
C HIS A 416 -2.08 31.38 12.36
#